data_AF-A0A812VX69-F1
#
_entry.id   AF-A0A812VX69-F1
#
_cell.length_a   1.000
_cell.length_b   1.000
_cell.length_c   1.000
_cell.angle_alpha   90.00
_cell.angle_beta   90.00
_cell.angle_gamma   90.00
#
_symmetry.space_group_name_H-M   'P 1'
#
loop_
_entity.id
_entity.type
_entity.pdbx_description
1 polymer ?
#
loop_
_entity_poly.entity_id
_entity_poly.type
_entity_poly.pdbx_seq_one_letter_code
_entity_poly.pdbx_strand_id
1 'polypeptide(L)'
;MSDVLQPGELKKAGEIPAAPGYADFGQALKLLRVVRGDEVSAYSEPSVRRFLRETKEELDAADHYNLKAREFDFAAQAAEDDEAGFYFISYAWEPPSRVDARRGVAPGEDPYFPSSEQQQGRPEVFTDAREWYAQAQAKSLYLECRGQREVHPRDCLFWIERACLPQSGPIFEMARSQSFFLLEFILLSKAMIAVASPHFFSRGWCLFEFATKLATAPDSNPAALGIAWKAFVSFGSRKDGFPASLYADVIRHISIEMAEFSVANDRDFLLCHVDRLFVSRSAFDRFAKFVALARLGRSCYTREDRKPFIIVAHDEGFGQLGQLLDVDSTFDARKSPDALQTFDDALRPMLAEERAQAVRLQVVEDLQALAAQSRSKLRSR
;
A
#
# COMPACT_ATOMS: atom_id res chain seq x y z
N MET A 1 60.56 10.97 -0.81
CA MET A 1 59.18 11.20 -0.34
C MET A 1 58.28 10.32 -1.20
N SER A 2 58.12 9.08 -0.78
CA SER A 2 57.37 8.04 -1.49
C SER A 2 56.67 7.23 -0.41
N ASP A 3 55.45 7.63 -0.07
CA ASP A 3 54.67 6.95 0.97
C ASP A 3 54.07 5.66 0.40
N VAL A 4 54.52 4.58 1.01
CA VAL A 4 54.05 3.21 0.82
C VAL A 4 52.73 3.09 1.59
N LEU A 5 51.61 3.07 0.87
CA LEU A 5 50.31 2.71 1.44
C LEU A 5 50.30 1.21 1.73
N GLN A 6 50.11 0.86 3.01
CA GLN A 6 49.99 -0.52 3.45
C GLN A 6 48.64 -1.13 3.01
N PRO A 7 48.63 -2.41 2.59
CA PRO A 7 47.40 -3.15 2.33
C PRO A 7 46.89 -3.76 3.63
N GLY A 8 45.76 -3.27 4.14
CA GLY A 8 45.12 -3.83 5.32
C GLY A 8 43.64 -3.45 5.39
N GLU A 9 42.79 -4.47 5.47
CA GLU A 9 41.35 -4.41 5.70
C GLU A 9 40.44 -4.13 4.49
N LEU A 10 40.55 -5.00 3.49
CA LEU A 10 39.34 -5.48 2.77
C LEU A 10 38.44 -6.17 3.80
N LYS A 11 37.46 -5.42 4.34
CA LYS A 11 36.34 -5.98 5.10
C LYS A 11 35.71 -7.10 4.28
N LYS A 12 35.58 -8.28 4.88
CA LYS A 12 34.93 -9.45 4.28
C LYS A 12 33.53 -9.06 3.82
N ALA A 13 33.36 -8.92 2.50
CA ALA A 13 32.05 -9.02 1.86
C ALA A 13 31.59 -10.48 2.04
N GLY A 14 30.67 -10.72 2.97
CA GLY A 14 30.19 -12.08 3.25
C GLY A 14 29.62 -12.30 4.65
N GLU A 15 29.71 -11.34 5.56
CA GLU A 15 28.86 -11.38 6.75
C GLU A 15 27.47 -10.86 6.36
N ILE A 16 26.54 -11.79 6.16
CA ILE A 16 25.10 -11.50 6.20
C ILE A 16 24.89 -10.73 7.51
N PRO A 17 24.37 -9.48 7.48
CA PRO A 17 24.15 -8.73 8.70
C PRO A 17 23.34 -9.60 9.66
N ALA A 18 23.76 -9.66 10.93
CA ALA A 18 23.02 -10.33 11.99
C ALA A 18 21.54 -9.99 11.81
N ALA A 19 20.68 -11.03 11.78
CA ALA A 19 19.28 -10.94 11.40
C ALA A 19 18.65 -9.63 11.91
N PRO A 20 17.96 -8.86 11.04
CA PRO A 20 17.47 -7.52 11.38
C PRO A 20 16.84 -7.56 12.77
N GLY A 21 17.39 -6.72 13.64
CA GLY A 21 17.15 -6.71 15.07
C GLY A 21 15.65 -6.69 15.39
N TYR A 22 15.32 -7.12 16.62
CA TYR A 22 13.98 -7.04 17.17
C TYR A 22 13.32 -5.70 16.84
N ALA A 23 12.02 -5.73 16.53
CA ALA A 23 11.24 -4.55 16.23
C ALA A 23 11.43 -3.52 17.37
N ASP A 24 11.94 -2.33 17.04
CA ASP A 24 12.24 -1.28 18.02
C ASP A 24 11.13 -0.24 17.98
N PHE A 25 9.99 -0.62 18.53
CA PHE A 25 8.84 0.28 18.65
C PHE A 25 9.18 1.56 19.41
N GLY A 26 10.09 1.49 20.39
CA GLY A 26 10.50 2.67 21.16
C GLY A 26 11.19 3.72 20.29
N GLN A 27 12.09 3.28 19.40
CA GLN A 27 12.73 4.17 18.44
C GLN A 27 11.80 4.56 17.30
N ALA A 28 10.99 3.63 16.78
CA ALA A 28 10.00 3.89 15.75
C ALA A 28 9.07 5.04 16.16
N LEU A 29 8.55 5.00 17.39
CA LEU A 29 7.62 6.01 17.90
C LEU A 29 8.25 7.41 18.00
N LYS A 30 9.54 7.51 18.34
CA LYS A 30 10.25 8.81 18.39
C LYS A 30 10.39 9.44 17.00
N LEU A 31 10.53 8.61 15.98
CA LEU A 31 10.70 9.02 14.59
C LEU A 31 9.38 9.07 13.84
N LEU A 32 8.27 8.66 14.47
CA LEU A 32 6.97 8.69 13.84
C LEU A 32 6.59 10.14 13.56
N ARG A 33 6.46 10.44 12.28
CA ARG A 33 5.92 11.68 11.77
C ARG A 33 4.67 11.38 10.97
N VAL A 34 3.72 12.31 10.96
CA VAL A 34 2.51 12.22 10.13
C VAL A 34 2.25 13.54 9.46
N VAL A 35 1.53 13.49 8.35
CA VAL A 35 1.00 14.67 7.65
C VAL A 35 -0.50 14.70 7.78
N ARG A 36 -1.10 15.88 7.94
CA ARG A 36 -2.56 15.98 7.92
C ARG A 36 -3.07 15.87 6.50
N GLY A 37 -4.24 15.27 6.33
CA GLY A 37 -4.80 15.08 5.00
C GLY A 37 -5.13 16.35 4.25
N ASP A 38 -5.39 17.49 4.90
CA ASP A 38 -5.56 18.79 4.25
C ASP A 38 -4.24 19.35 3.70
N GLU A 39 -3.12 18.99 4.32
CA GLU A 39 -1.78 19.36 3.89
C GLU A 39 -1.28 18.55 2.69
N VAL A 40 -1.87 17.36 2.47
CA VAL A 40 -1.62 16.49 1.30
C VAL A 40 -2.74 16.53 0.26
N SER A 41 -3.97 16.91 0.63
CA SER A 41 -5.09 16.96 -0.30
C SER A 41 -4.99 18.23 -1.15
N ALA A 42 -4.53 18.05 -2.37
CA ALA A 42 -4.65 18.98 -3.49
C ALA A 42 -6.11 19.45 -3.78
N TYR A 43 -7.09 18.94 -3.03
CA TYR A 43 -8.53 19.07 -3.28
C TYR A 43 -9.16 20.34 -2.69
N SER A 44 -8.39 21.24 -2.06
CA SER A 44 -8.86 22.58 -1.67
C SER A 44 -8.56 23.66 -2.70
N GLU A 45 -7.70 23.42 -3.69
CA GLU A 45 -7.31 24.45 -4.64
C GLU A 45 -7.92 24.29 -6.04
N PRO A 46 -8.26 25.40 -6.73
CA PRO A 46 -8.81 25.43 -8.09
C PRO A 46 -7.97 24.77 -9.20
N SER A 47 -6.82 24.16 -8.91
CA SER A 47 -6.42 23.00 -9.71
C SER A 47 -5.50 22.07 -8.93
N VAL A 48 -5.95 20.84 -8.74
CA VAL A 48 -5.10 19.68 -8.39
C VAL A 48 -3.84 19.62 -9.28
N ARG A 49 -3.92 20.16 -10.51
CA ARG A 49 -2.79 20.35 -11.42
C ARG A 49 -1.75 21.36 -10.97
N ARG A 50 -2.16 22.54 -10.49
CA ARG A 50 -1.22 23.55 -9.98
C ARG A 50 -0.48 22.99 -8.78
N PHE A 51 -1.21 22.41 -7.83
CA PHE A 51 -0.62 21.71 -6.69
C PHE A 51 0.34 20.61 -7.15
N LEU A 52 -0.09 19.58 -7.90
CA LEU A 52 0.82 18.48 -8.28
C LEU A 52 2.04 18.94 -9.10
N ARG A 53 1.96 20.07 -9.80
CA ARG A 53 3.05 20.64 -10.62
C ARG A 53 4.00 21.50 -9.81
N GLU A 54 3.48 22.46 -9.04
CA GLU A 54 4.25 23.30 -8.11
C GLU A 54 4.85 22.44 -6.99
N THR A 55 4.06 21.52 -6.44
CA THR A 55 4.52 20.54 -5.45
C THR A 55 5.58 19.66 -6.09
N LYS A 56 5.48 19.12 -7.32
CA LYS A 56 6.59 18.35 -7.92
C LYS A 56 7.90 19.16 -8.06
N GLU A 57 7.85 20.38 -8.59
CA GLU A 57 9.05 21.22 -8.76
C GLU A 57 9.65 21.67 -7.41
N GLU A 58 8.81 21.94 -6.41
CA GLU A 58 9.24 22.28 -5.04
C GLU A 58 9.70 21.06 -4.22
N LEU A 59 9.11 19.88 -4.44
CA LEU A 59 9.42 18.60 -3.79
C LEU A 59 10.70 17.96 -4.30
N ASP A 60 10.99 18.13 -5.59
CA ASP A 60 12.26 17.69 -6.16
C ASP A 60 13.40 18.66 -5.78
N ALA A 61 13.09 19.93 -5.49
CA ALA A 61 14.07 20.98 -5.18
C ALA A 61 14.35 21.17 -3.68
N ALA A 62 13.43 20.79 -2.79
CA ALA A 62 13.61 20.83 -1.36
C ALA A 62 12.94 19.60 -0.75
N ASP A 63 13.47 19.10 0.37
CA ASP A 63 12.96 18.01 1.20
C ASP A 63 11.59 18.39 1.84
N HIS A 64 10.65 18.89 1.03
CA HIS A 64 9.55 19.79 1.41
C HIS A 64 8.41 19.05 2.12
N TYR A 65 8.23 17.76 1.84
CA TYR A 65 7.24 16.98 2.57
C TYR A 65 7.62 16.79 4.05
N ASN A 66 8.92 16.68 4.36
CA ASN A 66 9.38 16.61 5.74
C ASN A 66 9.06 17.88 6.53
N LEU A 67 8.87 19.03 5.86
CA LEU A 67 8.51 20.29 6.52
C LEU A 67 7.06 20.32 7.02
N LYS A 68 6.16 19.55 6.40
CA LYS A 68 4.76 19.43 6.85
C LYS A 68 4.56 18.26 7.81
N ALA A 69 5.46 17.29 7.77
CA ALA A 69 5.38 16.15 8.66
C ALA A 69 5.70 16.57 10.10
N ARG A 70 4.74 16.35 10.99
CA ARG A 70 4.84 16.69 12.41
C ARG A 70 5.01 15.44 13.26
N GLU A 71 5.61 15.60 14.43
CA GLU A 71 5.67 14.52 15.42
C GLU A 71 4.26 14.01 15.73
N PHE A 72 4.09 12.69 15.78
CA PHE A 72 2.79 12.13 16.15
C PHE A 72 2.62 12.17 17.67
N ASP A 73 1.71 13.01 18.14
CA ASP A 73 1.39 13.13 19.57
C ASP A 73 0.34 12.08 19.99
N PHE A 74 0.82 10.99 20.57
CA PHE A 74 -0.05 9.92 21.09
C PHE A 74 -0.92 10.35 22.27
N ALA A 75 -0.50 11.34 23.06
CA ALA A 75 -1.24 11.80 24.24
C ALA A 75 -2.42 12.68 23.82
N ALA A 76 -2.19 13.64 22.92
CA ALA A 76 -3.25 14.46 22.35
C ALA A 76 -4.31 13.61 21.62
N GLN A 77 -3.86 12.63 20.84
CA GLN A 77 -4.76 11.74 20.10
C GLN A 77 -5.60 10.84 21.03
N ALA A 78 -5.02 10.32 22.11
CA ALA A 78 -5.77 9.48 23.06
C ALA A 78 -6.87 10.23 23.83
N ALA A 79 -6.79 11.56 23.91
CA ALA A 79 -7.78 12.39 24.59
C ALA A 79 -8.99 12.74 23.70
N GLU A 80 -8.82 12.69 22.37
CA GLU A 80 -9.85 13.12 21.41
C GLU A 80 -10.77 11.98 20.97
N ASP A 81 -10.29 10.72 20.93
CA ASP A 81 -11.12 9.56 20.52
C ASP A 81 -10.45 8.22 20.89
N ASP A 82 -11.24 7.19 21.18
CA ASP A 82 -10.74 5.79 21.29
C ASP A 82 -10.26 5.26 19.93
N GLU A 83 -10.70 5.90 18.84
CA GLU A 83 -10.36 5.60 17.45
C GLU A 83 -9.16 6.39 16.88
N ALA A 84 -8.47 7.17 17.72
CA ALA A 84 -7.40 8.04 17.27
C ALA A 84 -6.17 7.25 16.77
N GLY A 85 -5.68 7.62 15.58
CA GLY A 85 -4.58 6.93 14.92
C GLY A 85 -4.28 7.51 13.55
N PHE A 86 -3.24 7.00 12.91
CA PHE A 86 -2.87 7.38 11.56
C PHE A 86 -3.14 6.27 10.55
N TYR A 87 -3.24 6.66 9.30
CA TYR A 87 -3.41 5.82 8.13
C TYR A 87 -2.06 5.62 7.45
N PHE A 88 -1.67 4.37 7.27
CA PHE A 88 -0.49 4.03 6.48
C PHE A 88 -0.85 4.06 4.99
N ILE A 89 -0.15 4.86 4.18
CA ILE A 89 -0.35 4.87 2.73
C ILE A 89 0.75 4.04 2.07
N SER A 90 0.33 2.95 1.44
CA SER A 90 1.20 2.12 0.59
C SER A 90 0.93 2.45 -0.87
N TYR A 91 1.98 2.73 -1.65
CA TYR A 91 1.86 3.05 -3.08
C TYR A 91 3.15 2.75 -3.84
N ALA A 92 3.03 2.42 -5.12
CA ALA A 92 4.17 2.35 -6.03
C ALA A 92 4.43 3.75 -6.60
N TRP A 93 5.60 4.34 -6.32
CA TRP A 93 5.92 5.70 -6.74
C TRP A 93 6.17 5.85 -8.24
N GLU A 94 7.01 4.98 -8.81
CA GLU A 94 7.38 5.05 -10.22
C GLU A 94 6.59 4.03 -11.03
N PRO A 95 5.95 4.42 -12.15
CA PRO A 95 5.68 3.44 -13.19
C PRO A 95 7.03 2.82 -13.60
N PRO A 96 7.14 1.49 -13.77
CA PRO A 96 8.43 0.85 -14.04
C PRO A 96 9.16 1.57 -15.17
N SER A 97 10.45 1.86 -15.00
CA SER A 97 11.25 2.66 -15.96
C SER A 97 11.31 2.11 -17.39
N ARG A 98 10.81 0.88 -17.61
CA ARG A 98 10.70 0.19 -18.90
C ARG A 98 9.26 -0.08 -19.35
N VAL A 99 8.28 0.17 -18.50
CA VAL A 99 6.86 0.04 -18.81
C VAL A 99 6.32 1.45 -18.94
N ASP A 100 6.15 1.88 -20.19
CA ASP A 100 5.30 3.02 -20.51
C ASP A 100 3.98 2.81 -19.76
N ALA A 101 3.59 3.72 -18.87
CA ALA A 101 2.37 3.56 -18.06
C ALA A 101 1.10 3.45 -18.94
N ARG A 102 1.22 3.63 -20.25
CA ARG A 102 0.20 3.38 -21.29
C ARG A 102 0.14 1.91 -21.75
N ARG A 103 1.06 1.04 -21.33
CA ARG A 103 1.28 -0.32 -21.88
C ARG A 103 0.95 -1.42 -20.88
N GLY A 104 -0.31 -1.55 -20.47
CA GLY A 104 -0.80 -2.79 -19.86
C GLY A 104 -0.80 -3.99 -20.83
N VAL A 105 0.27 -4.20 -21.60
CA VAL A 105 0.38 -5.16 -22.70
C VAL A 105 1.72 -5.87 -22.65
N ALA A 106 1.71 -7.17 -22.95
CA ALA A 106 2.88 -8.03 -22.87
C ALA A 106 3.95 -7.65 -23.93
N PRO A 107 5.20 -8.10 -23.79
CA PRO A 107 6.21 -7.94 -24.83
C PRO A 107 5.73 -8.55 -26.16
N GLY A 108 5.51 -7.71 -27.17
CA GLY A 108 5.08 -8.12 -28.51
C GLY A 108 3.62 -7.79 -28.87
N GLU A 109 2.84 -7.20 -27.96
CA GLU A 109 1.48 -6.74 -28.24
C GLU A 109 1.43 -5.23 -28.54
N ASP A 110 0.51 -4.84 -29.43
CA ASP A 110 0.32 -3.43 -29.79
C ASP A 110 -0.27 -2.63 -28.61
N PRO A 111 0.20 -1.40 -28.34
CA PRO A 111 -0.28 -0.60 -27.22
C PRO A 111 -1.78 -0.30 -27.32
N TYR A 112 -2.50 -0.40 -26.20
CA TYR A 112 -3.83 0.18 -26.12
C TYR A 112 -3.71 1.71 -26.12
N PHE A 113 -3.92 2.33 -27.28
CA PHE A 113 -4.18 3.76 -27.38
C PHE A 113 -5.69 3.98 -27.30
N PRO A 114 -6.17 4.90 -26.44
CA PRO A 114 -7.50 5.44 -26.60
C PRO A 114 -7.59 6.01 -28.02
N SER A 115 -8.59 5.60 -28.81
CA SER A 115 -8.70 6.07 -30.20
C SER A 115 -8.75 7.60 -30.25
N SER A 116 -8.29 8.21 -31.34
CA SER A 116 -8.38 9.66 -31.56
C SER A 116 -9.81 10.19 -31.40
N GLU A 117 -10.83 9.35 -31.64
CA GLU A 117 -12.25 9.64 -31.36
C GLU A 117 -12.59 9.65 -29.86
N GLN A 118 -11.94 8.82 -29.03
CA GLN A 118 -12.06 8.87 -27.56
C GLN A 118 -11.38 10.10 -26.96
N GLN A 119 -10.45 10.72 -27.70
CA GLN A 119 -9.73 11.92 -27.31
C GLN A 119 -10.43 13.22 -27.76
N GLN A 120 -11.38 13.15 -28.70
CA GLN A 120 -12.13 14.31 -29.17
C GLN A 120 -13.19 14.74 -28.13
N GLY A 121 -13.00 15.91 -27.54
CA GLY A 121 -13.96 16.55 -26.62
C GLY A 121 -13.44 16.74 -25.19
N ARG A 122 -12.21 16.33 -24.88
CA ARG A 122 -11.57 16.61 -23.59
C ARG A 122 -10.35 17.51 -23.78
N PRO A 123 -10.27 18.69 -23.14
CA PRO A 123 -9.13 19.60 -23.27
C PRO A 123 -7.84 19.09 -22.58
N GLU A 124 -7.80 17.82 -22.20
CA GLU A 124 -6.79 17.25 -21.30
C GLU A 124 -5.95 16.24 -22.05
N VAL A 125 -5.02 16.73 -22.86
CA VAL A 125 -3.91 15.92 -23.35
C VAL A 125 -2.95 15.74 -22.18
N PHE A 126 -2.90 14.54 -21.59
CA PHE A 126 -1.83 14.20 -20.65
C PHE A 126 -0.54 14.06 -21.46
N THR A 127 0.34 15.04 -21.34
CA THR A 127 1.64 15.05 -22.03
C THR A 127 2.65 14.12 -21.35
N ASP A 128 2.44 13.78 -20.07
CA ASP A 128 3.31 12.91 -19.26
C ASP A 128 2.50 11.82 -18.52
N ALA A 129 2.93 10.56 -18.69
CA ALA A 129 2.37 9.39 -18.02
C ALA A 129 2.52 9.45 -16.49
N ARG A 130 3.59 10.08 -15.98
CA ARG A 130 3.82 10.26 -14.54
C ARG A 130 2.80 11.20 -13.91
N GLU A 131 2.43 12.29 -14.60
CA GLU A 131 1.43 13.25 -14.11
C GLU A 131 0.04 12.61 -14.02
N TRP A 132 -0.35 11.81 -15.04
CA TRP A 132 -1.60 11.05 -15.00
C TRP A 132 -1.62 10.08 -13.80
N TYR A 133 -0.52 9.35 -13.58
CA TYR A 133 -0.42 8.38 -12.50
C TYR A 133 -0.57 9.04 -11.12
N ALA A 134 0.15 10.14 -10.87
CA ALA A 134 0.03 10.89 -9.62
C ALA A 134 -1.39 11.43 -9.39
N GLN A 135 -2.06 11.93 -10.43
CA GLN A 135 -3.47 12.35 -10.35
C GLN A 135 -4.41 11.18 -10.04
N ALA A 136 -4.20 10.02 -10.67
CA ALA A 136 -4.97 8.82 -10.41
C ALA A 136 -4.74 8.27 -8.98
N GLN A 137 -3.52 8.36 -8.45
CA GLN A 137 -3.22 8.03 -7.06
C GLN A 137 -4.00 8.93 -6.10
N ALA A 138 -3.87 10.26 -6.24
CA ALA A 138 -4.55 11.23 -5.38
C ALA A 138 -6.08 11.08 -5.43
N LYS A 139 -6.63 10.89 -6.63
CA LYS A 139 -8.07 10.69 -6.84
C LYS A 139 -8.58 9.39 -6.26
N SER A 140 -7.82 8.30 -6.42
CA SER A 140 -8.18 7.02 -5.82
C SER A 140 -8.18 7.09 -4.30
N LEU A 141 -7.17 7.73 -3.70
CA LEU A 141 -7.09 7.93 -2.25
C LEU A 141 -8.27 8.73 -1.73
N TYR A 142 -8.61 9.84 -2.40
CA TYR A 142 -9.77 10.66 -2.03
C TYR A 142 -11.09 9.87 -2.06
N LEU A 143 -11.31 9.11 -3.14
CA LEU A 143 -12.52 8.29 -3.31
C LEU A 143 -12.62 7.19 -2.26
N GLU A 144 -11.49 6.60 -1.87
CA GLU A 144 -11.46 5.54 -0.88
C GLU A 144 -11.77 6.05 0.52
N CYS A 145 -11.14 7.15 0.95
CA CYS A 145 -11.42 7.78 2.25
C CYS A 145 -12.90 8.17 2.37
N ARG A 146 -13.46 8.84 1.35
CA ARG A 146 -14.88 9.23 1.36
C ARG A 146 -15.84 8.05 1.28
N GLY A 147 -15.46 6.99 0.56
CA GLY A 147 -16.34 5.86 0.29
C GLY A 147 -16.46 4.92 1.47
N GLN A 148 -15.34 4.51 2.06
CA GLN A 148 -15.34 3.41 3.03
C GLN A 148 -15.40 3.84 4.49
N ARG A 149 -15.04 5.08 4.81
CA ARG A 149 -14.78 5.46 6.20
C ARG A 149 -15.61 6.62 6.70
N GLU A 150 -16.38 7.25 5.81
CA GLU A 150 -17.12 8.49 6.10
C GLU A 150 -16.24 9.65 6.63
N VAL A 151 -14.91 9.44 6.72
CA VAL A 151 -13.95 10.45 7.13
C VAL A 151 -13.52 11.25 5.91
N HIS A 152 -13.66 12.56 5.99
CA HIS A 152 -13.10 13.43 4.98
C HIS A 152 -11.56 13.29 5.03
N PRO A 153 -10.85 13.09 3.91
CA PRO A 153 -9.39 12.91 3.93
C PRO A 153 -8.67 13.98 4.76
N ARG A 154 -9.17 15.22 4.73
CA ARG A 154 -8.65 16.38 5.46
C ARG A 154 -8.57 16.20 6.98
N ASP A 155 -9.42 15.35 7.53
CA ASP A 155 -9.52 15.10 8.97
C ASP A 155 -8.67 13.88 9.37
N CYS A 156 -8.04 13.21 8.41
CA CYS A 156 -7.14 12.08 8.66
C CYS A 156 -5.69 12.51 8.89
N LEU A 157 -4.97 11.71 9.67
CA LEU A 157 -3.50 11.75 9.75
C LEU A 157 -2.93 10.62 8.89
N PHE A 158 -2.00 10.94 8.01
CA PHE A 158 -1.36 9.97 7.12
C PHE A 158 0.11 9.80 7.45
N TRP A 159 0.56 8.56 7.44
CA TRP A 159 1.97 8.23 7.29
C TRP A 159 2.22 7.88 5.83
N ILE A 160 3.10 8.64 5.18
CA ILE A 160 3.49 8.48 3.78
C ILE A 160 5.01 8.45 3.79
N GLU A 161 5.63 7.35 3.35
CA GLU A 161 7.08 7.11 3.49
C GLU A 161 7.93 8.33 3.14
N ARG A 162 7.80 8.85 1.91
CA ARG A 162 8.56 10.01 1.45
C ARG A 162 8.25 11.31 2.16
N ALA A 163 7.05 11.41 2.75
CA ALA A 163 6.66 12.62 3.43
C ALA A 163 7.08 12.65 4.89
N CYS A 164 7.07 11.49 5.53
CA CYS A 164 7.26 11.34 6.96
C CYS A 164 8.69 10.94 7.33
N LEU A 165 9.52 10.58 6.36
CA LEU A 165 10.93 10.25 6.57
C LEU A 165 11.85 11.25 5.88
N PRO A 166 12.89 11.76 6.58
CA PRO A 166 14.01 12.46 5.96
C PRO A 166 14.52 11.69 4.76
N GLN A 167 14.74 12.35 3.62
CA GLN A 167 15.28 11.69 2.42
C GLN A 167 16.82 11.71 2.38
N SER A 168 17.44 12.23 3.45
CA SER A 168 18.89 12.27 3.63
C SER A 168 19.27 12.36 5.12
N GLY A 169 20.56 12.15 5.42
CA GLY A 169 21.12 12.35 6.75
C GLY A 169 21.01 11.16 7.70
N PRO A 170 21.41 11.31 8.98
CA PRO A 170 21.58 10.19 9.91
C PRO A 170 20.28 9.42 10.20
N ILE A 171 19.13 10.10 10.23
CA ILE A 171 17.83 9.45 10.45
C ILE A 171 17.45 8.59 9.23
N PHE A 172 17.68 9.09 8.02
CA PHE A 172 17.47 8.32 6.79
C PHE A 172 18.38 7.10 6.76
N GLU A 173 19.67 7.26 7.06
CA GLU A 173 20.62 6.15 7.07
C GLU A 173 20.28 5.09 8.12
N MET A 174 19.86 5.53 9.32
CA MET A 174 19.38 4.64 10.37
C MET A 174 18.12 3.88 9.92
N ALA A 175 17.11 4.60 9.39
CA ALA A 175 15.89 3.98 8.89
C ALA A 175 16.21 2.98 7.77
N ARG A 176 17.04 3.36 6.79
CA ARG A 176 17.51 2.49 5.70
C ARG A 176 18.22 1.24 6.21
N SER A 177 19.08 1.36 7.22
CA SER A 177 19.83 0.23 7.79
C SER A 177 18.97 -0.75 8.59
N GLN A 178 17.79 -0.33 9.04
CA GLN A 178 16.85 -1.12 9.83
C GLN A 178 15.62 -1.55 9.02
N SER A 179 15.74 -1.59 7.68
CA SER A 179 14.64 -1.94 6.76
C SER A 179 13.42 -1.01 6.87
N PHE A 180 13.68 0.23 7.29
CA PHE A 180 12.72 1.23 7.74
C PHE A 180 11.88 0.68 8.91
N PHE A 181 11.38 1.53 9.82
CA PHE A 181 10.46 1.09 10.89
C PHE A 181 9.08 0.69 10.33
N LEU A 182 9.06 0.04 9.17
CA LEU A 182 7.94 -0.20 8.30
C LEU A 182 6.95 -1.14 8.97
N LEU A 183 7.46 -2.26 9.50
CA LEU A 183 6.63 -3.22 10.24
C LEU A 183 6.02 -2.56 11.48
N GLU A 184 6.81 -1.77 12.20
CA GLU A 184 6.34 -1.02 13.36
C GLU A 184 5.25 -0.02 12.96
N PHE A 185 5.43 0.75 11.89
CA PHE A 185 4.44 1.71 11.41
C PHE A 185 3.18 1.03 10.86
N ILE A 186 3.29 -0.12 10.21
CA ILE A 186 2.13 -0.94 9.82
C ILE A 186 1.34 -1.37 11.07
N LEU A 187 2.02 -1.86 12.10
CA LEU A 187 1.42 -2.31 13.36
C LEU A 187 0.87 -1.17 14.21
N LEU A 188 1.50 0.01 14.15
CA LEU A 188 1.07 1.21 14.86
C LEU A 188 -0.10 1.91 14.15
N SER A 189 -0.22 1.77 12.83
CA SER A 189 -1.30 2.38 12.06
C SER A 189 -2.67 1.80 12.41
N LYS A 190 -3.69 2.66 12.44
CA LYS A 190 -5.09 2.25 12.59
C LYS A 190 -5.52 1.38 11.41
N ALA A 191 -5.16 1.83 10.22
CA ALA A 191 -5.44 1.14 8.98
C ALA A 191 -4.42 1.49 7.91
N MET A 192 -4.43 0.72 6.82
CA MET A 192 -3.67 1.01 5.62
C MET A 192 -4.63 1.36 4.48
N ILE A 193 -4.17 2.21 3.57
CA ILE A 193 -4.78 2.40 2.25
C ILE A 193 -3.72 2.06 1.20
N ALA A 194 -3.98 1.02 0.42
CA ALA A 194 -3.15 0.63 -0.70
C ALA A 194 -3.62 1.36 -1.96
N VAL A 195 -2.77 2.22 -2.51
CA VAL A 195 -3.04 2.90 -3.78
C VAL A 195 -2.65 1.95 -4.92
N ALA A 196 -3.56 1.02 -5.21
CA ALA A 196 -3.30 -0.12 -6.06
C ALA A 196 -3.47 0.23 -7.55
N SER A 197 -2.37 0.60 -8.18
CA SER A 197 -2.21 0.54 -9.64
C SER A 197 -1.95 -0.92 -10.09
N PRO A 198 -1.91 -1.22 -11.40
CA PRO A 198 -1.56 -2.56 -11.86
C PRO A 198 -0.14 -2.98 -11.45
N HIS A 199 0.76 -2.03 -11.24
CA HIS A 199 2.14 -2.30 -10.83
C HIS A 199 2.29 -2.46 -9.32
N PHE A 200 1.30 -2.10 -8.53
CA PHE A 200 1.39 -2.16 -7.07
C PHE A 200 1.79 -3.56 -6.58
N PHE A 201 1.14 -4.60 -7.10
CA PHE A 201 1.37 -5.98 -6.71
C PHE A 201 2.65 -6.60 -7.28
N SER A 202 3.31 -5.94 -8.23
CA SER A 202 4.62 -6.38 -8.74
C SER A 202 5.79 -5.81 -7.94
N ARG A 203 5.56 -4.90 -6.98
CA ARG A 203 6.60 -4.28 -6.14
C ARG A 203 6.73 -5.01 -4.82
N GLY A 204 7.94 -5.46 -4.49
CA GLY A 204 8.18 -6.29 -3.29
C GLY A 204 7.71 -5.64 -1.99
N TRP A 205 8.11 -4.38 -1.75
CA TRP A 205 7.69 -3.61 -0.57
C TRP A 205 6.18 -3.41 -0.49
N CYS A 206 5.54 -2.97 -1.58
CA CYS A 206 4.09 -2.78 -1.62
C CYS A 206 3.33 -4.08 -1.34
N LEU A 207 3.78 -5.20 -1.92
CA LEU A 207 3.18 -6.51 -1.70
C LEU A 207 3.33 -6.95 -0.24
N PHE A 208 4.52 -6.77 0.35
CA PHE A 208 4.78 -7.07 1.76
C PHE A 208 3.92 -6.23 2.68
N GLU A 209 3.88 -4.90 2.50
CA GLU A 209 3.07 -3.98 3.29
C GLU A 209 1.58 -4.39 3.26
N PHE A 210 1.08 -4.61 2.04
CA PHE A 210 -0.31 -4.97 1.78
C PHE A 210 -0.73 -6.26 2.50
N ALA A 211 0.05 -7.33 2.33
CA ALA A 211 -0.23 -8.61 2.97
C ALA A 211 -0.04 -8.53 4.49
N THR A 212 1.03 -7.85 4.94
CA THR A 212 1.36 -7.72 6.37
C THR A 212 0.29 -6.95 7.13
N LYS A 213 -0.32 -5.91 6.54
CA LYS A 213 -1.37 -5.17 7.25
C LYS A 213 -2.54 -6.06 7.64
N LEU A 214 -3.01 -6.93 6.75
CA LEU A 214 -4.11 -7.84 7.09
C LEU A 214 -3.66 -9.04 7.91
N ALA A 215 -2.45 -9.55 7.69
CA ALA A 215 -1.89 -10.59 8.55
C ALA A 215 -1.80 -10.16 10.03
N THR A 216 -1.60 -8.86 10.24
CA THR A 216 -1.45 -8.23 11.56
C THR A 216 -2.69 -7.48 12.04
N ALA A 217 -3.77 -7.46 11.27
CA ALA A 217 -5.04 -6.89 11.72
C ALA A 217 -5.77 -7.90 12.62
N PRO A 218 -6.48 -7.44 13.66
CA PRO A 218 -7.45 -8.29 14.36
C PRO A 218 -8.52 -8.80 13.38
N ASP A 219 -8.98 -10.05 13.55
CA ASP A 219 -10.02 -10.64 12.67
C ASP A 219 -11.34 -9.86 12.74
N SER A 220 -11.56 -9.11 13.82
CA SER A 220 -12.71 -8.22 13.99
C SER A 220 -12.66 -6.95 13.12
N ASN A 221 -11.54 -6.63 12.48
CA ASN A 221 -11.37 -5.42 11.70
C ASN A 221 -11.06 -5.69 10.22
N PRO A 222 -12.04 -6.19 9.44
CA PRO A 222 -11.91 -6.28 8.01
C PRO A 222 -11.87 -4.89 7.35
N ALA A 223 -11.96 -3.77 8.05
CA ALA A 223 -11.70 -2.44 7.50
C ALA A 223 -10.24 -1.99 7.66
N ALA A 224 -9.35 -2.84 8.20
CA ALA A 224 -7.96 -2.47 8.44
C ALA A 224 -7.13 -2.18 7.17
N LEU A 225 -7.63 -2.54 5.98
CA LEU A 225 -6.98 -2.31 4.69
C LEU A 225 -8.00 -1.82 3.66
N GLY A 226 -7.90 -0.54 3.28
CA GLY A 226 -8.61 0.03 2.13
C GLY A 226 -7.82 -0.12 0.84
N ILE A 227 -8.51 -0.07 -0.31
CA ILE A 227 -7.89 -0.17 -1.63
C ILE A 227 -8.31 0.97 -2.56
N ALA A 228 -7.38 1.90 -2.75
CA ALA A 228 -7.52 3.07 -3.60
C ALA A 228 -7.06 2.75 -5.03
N TRP A 229 -7.96 2.18 -5.84
CA TRP A 229 -7.68 1.85 -7.26
C TRP A 229 -8.70 2.43 -8.27
N LYS A 230 -9.81 2.98 -7.79
CA LYS A 230 -10.98 3.36 -8.58
C LYS A 230 -10.72 4.42 -9.66
N ALA A 231 -9.64 5.19 -9.58
CA ALA A 231 -9.26 6.13 -10.63
C ALA A 231 -8.35 5.51 -11.71
N PHE A 232 -7.77 4.34 -11.44
CA PHE A 232 -6.94 3.61 -12.40
C PHE A 232 -7.73 2.63 -13.26
N VAL A 233 -8.86 2.13 -12.78
CA VAL A 233 -9.64 1.09 -13.45
C VAL A 233 -10.77 1.65 -14.31
N SER A 234 -10.98 1.07 -15.48
CA SER A 234 -12.14 1.31 -16.33
C SER A 234 -13.32 0.47 -15.84
N PHE A 235 -14.33 1.13 -15.27
CA PHE A 235 -15.61 0.51 -14.91
C PHE A 235 -16.72 1.01 -15.84
N GLY A 236 -17.55 0.09 -16.34
CA GLY A 236 -18.73 0.42 -17.15
C GLY A 236 -18.44 1.37 -18.32
N SER A 237 -19.01 2.58 -18.28
CA SER A 237 -18.89 3.59 -19.35
C SER A 237 -17.60 4.41 -19.31
N ARG A 238 -16.78 4.32 -18.26
CA ARG A 238 -15.46 4.96 -18.23
C ARG A 238 -14.48 4.16 -19.09
N LYS A 239 -14.08 4.76 -20.21
CA LYS A 239 -13.07 4.18 -21.12
C LYS A 239 -11.63 4.51 -20.73
N ASP A 240 -11.43 5.42 -19.79
CA ASP A 240 -10.10 5.91 -19.41
C ASP A 240 -9.63 5.19 -18.14
N GLY A 241 -8.96 4.06 -18.32
CA GLY A 241 -8.41 3.24 -17.23
C GLY A 241 -8.07 1.83 -17.67
N PHE A 242 -7.30 1.12 -16.85
CA PHE A 242 -6.96 -0.28 -17.05
C PHE A 242 -8.17 -1.19 -16.84
N PRO A 243 -8.35 -2.24 -17.66
CA PRO A 243 -9.44 -3.18 -17.44
C PRO A 243 -9.25 -3.96 -16.14
N ALA A 244 -10.34 -4.33 -15.47
CA ALA A 244 -10.29 -5.14 -14.26
C ALA A 244 -9.58 -6.50 -14.48
N SER A 245 -9.65 -7.05 -15.69
CA SER A 245 -8.94 -8.28 -16.07
C SER A 245 -7.42 -8.15 -15.92
N LEU A 246 -6.84 -6.98 -16.22
CA LEU A 246 -5.40 -6.76 -16.04
C LEU A 246 -5.00 -6.92 -14.57
N TYR A 247 -5.81 -6.42 -13.63
CA TYR A 247 -5.54 -6.60 -12.21
C TYR A 247 -5.66 -8.07 -11.80
N ALA A 248 -6.69 -8.78 -12.29
CA ALA A 248 -6.85 -10.20 -12.02
C ALA A 248 -5.65 -11.03 -12.53
N ASP A 249 -5.14 -10.71 -13.73
CA ASP A 249 -3.96 -11.36 -14.29
C ASP A 249 -2.70 -11.07 -13.48
N VAL A 250 -2.48 -9.81 -13.07
CA VAL A 250 -1.37 -9.45 -12.16
C VAL A 250 -1.46 -10.23 -10.84
N ILE A 251 -2.65 -10.36 -10.27
CA ILE A 251 -2.86 -11.10 -9.02
C ILE A 251 -2.51 -12.58 -9.20
N ARG A 252 -2.90 -13.21 -10.31
CA ARG A 252 -2.55 -14.61 -10.62
C ARG A 252 -1.02 -14.83 -10.57
N HIS A 253 -0.26 -13.80 -10.94
CA HIS A 253 1.20 -13.83 -10.98
C HIS A 253 1.89 -13.24 -9.74
N ILE A 254 1.17 -12.92 -8.67
CA ILE A 254 1.78 -12.50 -7.40
C ILE A 254 2.77 -13.58 -6.95
N SER A 255 4.02 -13.16 -6.80
CA SER A 255 5.06 -13.93 -6.13
C SER A 255 6.13 -12.99 -5.58
N ILE A 256 6.45 -13.12 -4.29
CA ILE A 256 7.46 -12.29 -3.66
C ILE A 256 8.86 -12.54 -4.20
N GLU A 257 9.12 -13.75 -4.70
CA GLU A 257 10.40 -14.11 -5.31
C GLU A 257 10.56 -13.47 -6.71
N MET A 258 9.45 -13.21 -7.39
CA MET A 258 9.45 -12.55 -8.71
C MET A 258 9.22 -11.04 -8.63
N ALA A 259 8.94 -10.51 -7.43
CA ALA A 259 8.66 -9.10 -7.25
C ALA A 259 9.87 -8.22 -7.59
N GLU A 260 9.58 -7.02 -8.09
CA GLU A 260 10.55 -6.00 -8.44
C GLU A 260 10.98 -5.21 -7.20
N PHE A 261 12.26 -4.86 -7.18
CA PHE A 261 12.88 -4.05 -6.14
C PHE A 261 13.66 -2.91 -6.79
N SER A 262 13.57 -1.69 -6.24
CA SER A 262 14.40 -0.56 -6.70
C SER A 262 15.86 -0.75 -6.30
N VAL A 263 16.11 -1.39 -5.17
CA VAL A 263 17.45 -1.68 -4.64
C VAL A 263 17.57 -3.19 -4.48
N ALA A 264 18.57 -3.79 -5.12
CA ALA A 264 18.73 -5.25 -5.16
C ALA A 264 18.81 -5.87 -3.75
N ASN A 265 19.51 -5.21 -2.83
CA ASN A 265 19.69 -5.69 -1.46
C ASN A 265 18.37 -5.76 -0.67
N ASP A 266 17.36 -4.94 -0.99
CA ASP A 266 16.07 -4.92 -0.29
C ASP A 266 15.37 -6.27 -0.32
N ARG A 267 15.61 -7.06 -1.39
CA ARG A 267 15.04 -8.38 -1.58
C ARG A 267 15.35 -9.29 -0.40
N ASP A 268 16.62 -9.42 -0.03
CA ASP A 268 17.02 -10.35 1.03
C ASP A 268 16.48 -9.93 2.39
N PHE A 269 16.48 -8.62 2.67
CA PHE A 269 15.89 -8.06 3.89
C PHE A 269 14.38 -8.36 3.96
N LEU A 270 13.66 -8.07 2.89
CA LEU A 270 12.22 -8.27 2.83
C LEU A 270 11.86 -9.75 2.96
N LEU A 271 12.60 -10.64 2.28
CA LEU A 271 12.39 -12.08 2.39
C LEU A 271 12.62 -12.59 3.82
N CYS A 272 13.58 -12.03 4.56
CA CYS A 272 13.75 -12.34 5.98
C CYS A 272 12.52 -11.92 6.81
N HIS A 273 11.90 -10.78 6.50
CA HIS A 273 10.66 -10.37 7.17
C HIS A 273 9.48 -11.28 6.81
N VAL A 274 9.37 -11.70 5.55
CA VAL A 274 8.36 -12.68 5.12
C VAL A 274 8.55 -13.99 5.87
N ASP A 275 9.78 -14.53 5.89
CA ASP A 275 10.09 -15.81 6.55
C ASP A 275 9.85 -15.73 8.08
N ARG A 276 9.96 -14.54 8.67
CA ARG A 276 9.65 -14.27 10.08
C ARG A 276 8.15 -14.21 10.39
N LEU A 277 7.34 -13.63 9.52
CA LEU A 277 5.90 -13.40 9.77
C LEU A 277 5.00 -14.50 9.21
N PHE A 278 5.44 -15.17 8.15
CA PHE A 278 4.66 -16.16 7.42
C PHE A 278 5.30 -17.54 7.55
N VAL A 279 4.48 -18.58 7.42
CA VAL A 279 4.92 -19.98 7.54
C VAL A 279 5.93 -20.32 6.44
N SER A 280 5.69 -19.84 5.23
CA SER A 280 6.58 -19.94 4.08
C SER A 280 6.28 -18.82 3.08
N ARG A 281 7.19 -18.62 2.11
CA ARG A 281 6.99 -17.66 1.00
C ARG A 281 5.80 -18.02 0.12
N SER A 282 5.57 -19.32 -0.11
CA SER A 282 4.38 -19.78 -0.84
C SER A 282 3.09 -19.48 -0.07
N ALA A 283 3.11 -19.61 1.26
CA ALA A 283 1.97 -19.25 2.09
C ALA A 283 1.72 -17.73 2.08
N PHE A 284 2.80 -16.92 2.09
CA PHE A 284 2.71 -15.48 1.86
C PHE A 284 2.06 -15.14 0.51
N ASP A 285 2.55 -15.73 -0.58
CA ASP A 285 2.04 -15.48 -1.94
C ASP A 285 0.56 -15.84 -2.04
N ARG A 286 0.16 -17.02 -1.51
CA ARG A 286 -1.25 -17.44 -1.45
C ARG A 286 -2.09 -16.44 -0.67
N PHE A 287 -1.64 -16.03 0.51
CA PHE A 287 -2.38 -15.08 1.34
C PHE A 287 -2.51 -13.71 0.66
N ALA A 288 -1.44 -13.21 0.04
CA ALA A 288 -1.46 -11.95 -0.70
C ALA A 288 -2.44 -11.99 -1.88
N LYS A 289 -2.48 -13.10 -2.63
CA LYS A 289 -3.48 -13.33 -3.69
C LYS A 289 -4.90 -13.31 -3.16
N PHE A 290 -5.18 -14.09 -2.11
CA PHE A 290 -6.50 -14.14 -1.48
C PHE A 290 -6.97 -12.74 -1.08
N VAL A 291 -6.12 -11.99 -0.38
CA VAL A 291 -6.43 -10.63 0.07
C VAL A 291 -6.65 -9.69 -1.11
N ALA A 292 -5.81 -9.75 -2.14
CA ALA A 292 -5.95 -8.89 -3.32
C ALA A 292 -7.28 -9.14 -4.05
N LEU A 293 -7.64 -10.41 -4.27
CA LEU A 293 -8.91 -10.81 -4.88
C LEU A 293 -10.10 -10.32 -4.06
N ALA A 294 -10.09 -10.57 -2.76
CA ALA A 294 -11.17 -10.17 -1.86
C ALA A 294 -11.35 -8.64 -1.86
N ARG A 295 -10.27 -7.88 -1.76
CA ARG A 295 -10.32 -6.40 -1.68
C ARG A 295 -10.69 -5.72 -2.98
N LEU A 296 -10.10 -6.14 -4.09
CA LEU A 296 -10.41 -5.57 -5.40
C LEU A 296 -11.83 -5.97 -5.82
N GLY A 297 -12.19 -7.24 -5.67
CA GLY A 297 -13.52 -7.75 -5.99
C GLY A 297 -14.63 -7.07 -5.17
N ARG A 298 -14.43 -6.89 -3.86
CA ARG A 298 -15.33 -6.10 -2.99
C ARG A 298 -15.50 -4.65 -3.45
N SER A 299 -14.48 -4.09 -4.11
CA SER A 299 -14.47 -2.68 -4.49
C SER A 299 -15.08 -2.40 -5.88
N CYS A 300 -15.46 -3.45 -6.62
CA CYS A 300 -16.13 -3.37 -7.91
C CYS A 300 -17.62 -3.06 -7.78
N TYR A 301 -18.18 -2.29 -8.72
CA TYR A 301 -19.58 -1.86 -8.64
C TYR A 301 -20.59 -2.90 -9.12
N THR A 302 -20.24 -3.65 -10.16
CA THR A 302 -21.13 -4.62 -10.80
C THR A 302 -20.53 -6.02 -10.78
N ARG A 303 -21.39 -7.03 -10.99
CA ARG A 303 -20.95 -8.42 -11.12
C ARG A 303 -20.02 -8.63 -12.32
N GLU A 304 -20.27 -7.94 -13.44
CA GLU A 304 -19.39 -8.00 -14.62
C GLU A 304 -17.99 -7.47 -14.32
N ASP A 305 -17.88 -6.38 -13.55
CA ASP A 305 -16.58 -5.86 -13.11
C ASP A 305 -15.85 -6.83 -12.17
N ARG A 306 -16.57 -7.73 -11.48
CA ARG A 306 -16.02 -8.74 -10.57
C ARG A 306 -15.61 -10.04 -11.25
N LYS A 307 -16.17 -10.33 -12.43
CA LYS A 307 -15.98 -11.59 -13.16
C LYS A 307 -14.53 -12.01 -13.30
N PRO A 308 -13.55 -11.13 -13.62
CA PRO A 308 -12.16 -11.54 -13.69
C PRO A 308 -11.61 -12.07 -12.36
N PHE A 309 -11.97 -11.43 -11.24
CA PHE A 309 -11.54 -11.84 -9.90
C PHE A 309 -12.23 -13.14 -9.44
N ILE A 310 -13.49 -13.35 -9.83
CA ILE A 310 -14.22 -14.61 -9.56
C ILE A 310 -13.48 -15.78 -10.22
N ILE A 311 -13.12 -15.64 -11.50
CA ILE A 311 -12.39 -16.68 -12.25
C ILE A 311 -11.06 -17.00 -11.56
N VAL A 312 -10.25 -15.98 -11.28
CA VAL A 312 -8.94 -16.18 -10.62
C VAL A 312 -9.10 -16.78 -9.23
N ALA A 313 -10.12 -16.39 -8.46
CA ALA A 313 -10.39 -16.99 -7.15
C ALA A 313 -10.66 -18.50 -7.27
N HIS A 314 -11.43 -18.94 -8.26
CA HIS A 314 -11.64 -20.37 -8.51
C HIS A 314 -10.36 -21.08 -8.96
N ASP A 315 -9.62 -20.50 -9.90
CA ASP A 315 -8.37 -21.06 -10.44
C ASP A 315 -7.31 -21.28 -9.34
N GLU A 316 -7.22 -20.35 -8.38
CA GLU A 316 -6.27 -20.39 -7.25
C GLU A 316 -6.76 -21.24 -6.06
N GLY A 317 -7.93 -21.89 -6.19
CA GLY A 317 -8.52 -22.76 -5.17
C GLY A 317 -9.24 -22.02 -4.04
N PHE A 318 -9.55 -20.73 -4.19
CA PHE A 318 -10.35 -19.94 -3.25
C PHE A 318 -11.85 -20.03 -3.58
N GLY A 319 -12.38 -21.25 -3.69
CA GLY A 319 -13.74 -21.50 -4.20
C GLY A 319 -14.85 -20.76 -3.45
N GLN A 320 -14.75 -20.65 -2.12
CA GLN A 320 -15.72 -19.91 -1.30
C GLN A 320 -15.68 -18.40 -1.57
N LEU A 321 -14.48 -17.82 -1.77
CA LEU A 321 -14.33 -16.42 -2.15
C LEU A 321 -14.91 -16.15 -3.55
N GLY A 322 -14.67 -17.06 -4.49
CA GLY A 322 -15.26 -16.98 -5.84
C GLY A 322 -16.79 -16.93 -5.80
N GLN A 323 -17.42 -17.80 -5.00
CA GLN A 323 -18.87 -17.80 -4.77
C GLN A 323 -19.35 -16.50 -4.11
N LEU A 324 -18.62 -16.00 -3.11
CA LEU A 324 -18.95 -14.74 -2.43
C LEU A 324 -18.87 -13.54 -3.38
N LEU A 325 -17.93 -13.53 -4.33
CA LEU A 325 -17.78 -12.47 -5.32
C LEU A 325 -18.83 -12.53 -6.44
N ASP A 326 -19.39 -13.71 -6.72
CA ASP A 326 -20.38 -13.95 -7.80
C ASP A 326 -21.81 -13.52 -7.46
N VAL A 327 -22.04 -13.00 -6.27
CA VAL A 327 -23.35 -12.49 -5.87
C VAL A 327 -23.76 -11.28 -6.71
N ASP A 328 -25.04 -11.21 -7.06
CA ASP A 328 -25.63 -10.07 -7.76
C ASP A 328 -25.95 -8.94 -6.77
N SER A 329 -24.89 -8.26 -6.32
CA SER A 329 -24.97 -7.15 -5.36
C SER A 329 -24.22 -5.92 -5.86
N THR A 330 -24.70 -4.75 -5.46
CA THR A 330 -24.02 -3.47 -5.68
C THR A 330 -23.12 -3.18 -4.49
N PHE A 331 -21.80 -3.14 -4.68
CA PHE A 331 -20.82 -2.82 -3.63
C PHE A 331 -20.38 -1.34 -3.66
N ASP A 332 -21.31 -0.43 -3.96
CA ASP A 332 -21.06 1.01 -3.76
C ASP A 332 -21.43 1.36 -2.32
N ALA A 333 -20.41 1.63 -1.49
CA ALA A 333 -20.59 2.01 -0.08
C ALA A 333 -21.59 3.15 0.12
N ARG A 334 -21.70 4.06 -0.85
CA ARG A 334 -22.61 5.21 -0.79
C ARG A 334 -24.07 4.83 -1.05
N LYS A 335 -24.32 3.67 -1.64
CA LYS A 335 -25.65 3.20 -2.06
C LYS A 335 -26.13 2.02 -1.23
N SER A 336 -25.21 1.17 -0.79
CA SER A 336 -25.52 -0.13 -0.20
C SER A 336 -24.53 -0.49 0.92
N PRO A 337 -24.46 0.30 2.02
CA PRO A 337 -23.58 -0.01 3.15
C PRO A 337 -23.85 -1.40 3.75
N ASP A 338 -25.12 -1.81 3.84
CA ASP A 338 -25.51 -3.13 4.35
C ASP A 338 -24.98 -4.28 3.48
N ALA A 339 -24.89 -4.09 2.16
CA ALA A 339 -24.34 -5.10 1.25
C ALA A 339 -22.83 -5.26 1.45
N LEU A 340 -22.11 -4.17 1.72
CA LEU A 340 -20.68 -4.25 2.07
C LEU A 340 -20.48 -4.92 3.42
N GLN A 341 -21.28 -4.58 4.41
CA GLN A 341 -21.20 -5.19 5.74
C GLN A 341 -21.49 -6.70 5.65
N THR A 342 -22.52 -7.10 4.91
CA THR A 342 -22.85 -8.51 4.66
C THR A 342 -21.69 -9.24 3.98
N PHE A 343 -21.06 -8.63 2.99
CA PHE A 343 -19.87 -9.19 2.34
C PHE A 343 -18.70 -9.33 3.32
N ASP A 344 -18.42 -8.32 4.14
CA ASP A 344 -17.34 -8.33 5.11
C ASP A 344 -17.56 -9.36 6.22
N ASP A 345 -18.80 -9.54 6.67
CA ASP A 345 -19.17 -10.57 7.63
C ASP A 345 -19.01 -11.98 7.06
N ALA A 346 -19.36 -12.18 5.79
CA ALA A 346 -19.14 -13.46 5.09
C ALA A 346 -17.66 -13.73 4.80
N LEU A 347 -16.87 -12.70 4.48
CA LEU A 347 -15.44 -12.81 4.22
C LEU A 347 -14.63 -13.12 5.49
N ARG A 348 -15.06 -12.61 6.65
CA ARG A 348 -14.34 -12.72 7.93
C ARG A 348 -13.87 -14.15 8.26
N PRO A 349 -14.72 -15.21 8.25
CA PRO A 349 -14.27 -16.56 8.54
C PRO A 349 -13.24 -17.10 7.53
N MET A 350 -13.40 -16.78 6.23
CA MET A 350 -12.45 -17.20 5.19
C MET A 350 -11.08 -16.54 5.38
N LEU A 351 -11.08 -15.24 5.70
CA LEU A 351 -9.85 -14.50 5.97
C LEU A 351 -9.14 -15.04 7.23
N ALA A 352 -9.88 -15.36 8.28
CA ALA A 352 -9.33 -15.95 9.50
C ALA A 352 -8.68 -17.32 9.23
N GLU A 353 -9.31 -18.15 8.39
CA GLU A 353 -8.76 -19.44 7.97
C GLU A 353 -7.46 -19.28 7.16
N GLU A 354 -7.46 -18.45 6.11
CA GLU A 354 -6.27 -18.20 5.29
C GLU A 354 -5.15 -17.56 6.12
N ARG A 355 -5.48 -16.68 7.07
CA ARG A 355 -4.53 -16.08 8.01
C ARG A 355 -3.91 -17.15 8.91
N ALA A 356 -4.70 -18.06 9.48
CA ALA A 356 -4.21 -19.13 10.35
C ALA A 356 -3.29 -20.11 9.61
N GLN A 357 -3.53 -20.35 8.32
CA GLN A 357 -2.68 -21.20 7.49
C GLN A 357 -1.38 -20.52 7.06
N ALA A 358 -1.43 -19.21 6.79
CA ALA A 358 -0.30 -18.49 6.19
C ALA A 358 0.62 -17.80 7.20
N VAL A 359 0.09 -17.36 8.33
CA VAL A 359 0.76 -16.44 9.27
C VAL A 359 1.23 -17.18 10.51
N ARG A 360 2.42 -16.85 11.00
CA ARG A 360 2.91 -17.28 12.32
C ARG A 360 2.22 -16.44 13.40
N LEU A 361 0.97 -16.81 13.75
CA LEU A 361 0.10 -16.01 14.62
C LEU A 361 0.76 -15.59 15.94
N GLN A 362 1.50 -16.48 16.60
CA GLN A 362 2.23 -16.14 17.84
C GLN A 362 3.19 -14.96 17.66
N VAL A 363 3.93 -14.92 16.54
CA VAL A 363 4.87 -13.82 16.25
C VAL A 363 4.12 -12.51 16.07
N VAL A 364 2.96 -12.54 15.42
CA VAL A 364 2.11 -11.37 15.23
C VAL A 364 1.53 -10.88 16.56
N GLU A 365 1.03 -11.78 17.40
CA GLU A 365 0.49 -11.46 18.72
C GLU A 365 1.55 -10.83 19.62
N ASP A 366 2.76 -11.38 19.64
CA ASP A 366 3.90 -10.83 20.39
C ASP A 366 4.23 -9.40 19.91
N LEU A 367 4.28 -9.19 18.59
CA LEU A 367 4.52 -7.87 17.99
C LEU A 367 3.40 -6.86 18.31
N GLN A 368 2.14 -7.30 18.28
CA GLN A 368 0.99 -6.46 18.67
C GLN A 368 1.05 -6.09 20.16
N ALA A 369 1.41 -7.03 21.03
CA ALA A 369 1.58 -6.78 22.46
C ALA A 369 2.71 -5.77 22.71
N LEU A 370 3.85 -5.89 22.02
CA LEU A 370 4.95 -4.93 22.08
C LEU A 370 4.53 -3.53 21.59
N ALA A 371 3.78 -3.46 20.49
CA ALA A 371 3.23 -2.21 19.98
C ALA A 371 2.29 -1.55 21.00
N ALA A 372 1.36 -2.32 21.58
CA ALA A 372 0.42 -1.84 22.60
C ALA A 372 1.15 -1.34 23.86
N GLN A 373 2.11 -2.12 24.37
CA GLN A 373 2.92 -1.72 25.53
C GLN A 373 3.68 -0.42 25.28
N SER A 374 4.22 -0.26 24.07
CA SER A 374 4.98 0.94 23.69
C SER A 374 4.09 2.18 23.60
N ARG A 375 2.85 2.03 23.09
CA ARG A 375 1.83 3.12 23.11
C ARG A 375 1.45 3.50 24.54
N SER A 376 1.21 2.53 25.42
CA SER A 376 0.85 2.79 26.82
C SER A 376 1.94 3.55 27.58
N LYS A 377 3.22 3.20 27.36
CA LYS A 377 4.37 3.89 27.97
C LYS A 377 4.46 5.36 27.56
N LEU A 378 4.07 5.70 26.33
CA LEU A 378 4.05 7.08 25.86
C LEU A 378 2.87 7.87 26.43
N ARG A 379 1.69 7.25 26.56
CA ARG A 379 0.51 7.89 27.17
C ARG A 379 0.68 8.24 28.65
N SER A 380 1.56 7.53 29.35
CA SER A 380 1.83 7.76 30.78
C SER A 380 2.88 8.84 31.08
N ARG A 381 3.55 9.36 30.04
CA ARG A 381 4.53 10.46 30.16
C ARG A 381 3.83 11.78 29.88
#